data_AF-A0A6L8AA33-F1
#
_entry.id   AF-A0A6L8AA33-F1
#
_cell.length_a   1.000
_cell.length_b   1.000
_cell.length_c   1.000
_cell.angle_alpha   90.00
_cell.angle_beta   90.00
_cell.angle_gamma   90.00
#
_symmetry.space_group_name_H-M   'P 1'
#
loop_
_entity.id
_entity.type
_entity.pdbx_description
1 polymer ?
#
loop_
_entity_poly.entity_id
_entity_poly.type
_entity_poly.pdbx_seq_one_letter_code
_entity_poly.pdbx_strand_id
1 'polypeptide(L)'
;MASSNGKEPKGFAGLVLLASDIGEEQPGPADATPHNSGHPDRRGTDTRDEEGRTPLHRAAWSNQVEPVRALLDAGADTDARDNNGETPLHRAAGGSENPAVVKALLDAGADPNARNGLGETPLHEAAG
;
A
#
# COMPACT_ATOMS: atom_id res chain seq x y z
N MET A 1 -34.75 28.97 46.46
CA MET A 1 -33.48 29.26 47.17
C MET A 1 -32.42 28.38 46.54
N ALA A 2 -31.54 28.93 45.70
CA ALA A 2 -30.42 28.21 45.10
C ALA A 2 -29.15 28.69 45.81
N SER A 3 -28.50 27.79 46.54
CA SER A 3 -27.30 28.08 47.32
C SER A 3 -26.05 27.54 46.64
N SER A 4 -25.16 28.48 46.36
CA SER A 4 -23.71 28.46 46.59
C SER A 4 -22.79 27.51 45.80
N ASN A 5 -22.05 28.15 44.89
CA ASN A 5 -20.61 28.04 44.61
C ASN A 5 -19.74 27.14 45.50
N GLY A 6 -18.78 26.45 44.87
CA GLY A 6 -17.43 26.38 45.44
C GLY A 6 -16.54 25.19 45.02
N LYS A 7 -15.57 25.48 44.12
CA LYS A 7 -14.14 25.20 44.31
C LYS A 7 -13.61 23.78 44.02
N GLU A 8 -13.02 23.61 42.83
CA GLU A 8 -11.81 22.78 42.66
C GLU A 8 -10.57 23.55 43.17
N PRO A 9 -9.32 23.02 43.26
CA PRO A 9 -8.81 21.67 42.90
C PRO A 9 -7.81 21.08 43.94
N LYS A 10 -7.27 19.87 43.67
CA LYS A 10 -5.82 19.59 43.49
C LYS A 10 -5.45 18.11 43.74
N GLY A 11 -4.85 17.50 42.70
CA GLY A 11 -3.65 16.66 42.79
C GLY A 11 -3.85 15.16 42.97
N PHE A 12 -3.34 14.38 42.01
CA PHE A 12 -2.51 13.20 42.31
C PHE A 12 -1.51 13.00 41.16
N ALA A 13 -0.23 13.20 41.48
CA ALA A 13 0.88 12.69 40.70
C ALA A 13 1.07 11.20 41.08
N GLY A 14 1.31 10.35 40.08
CA GLY A 14 1.60 8.93 40.30
C GLY A 14 2.00 8.24 39.00
N LEU A 15 3.31 8.25 38.71
CA LEU A 15 4.00 7.33 37.79
C LEU A 15 3.73 5.87 38.22
N VAL A 16 3.65 4.93 37.26
CA VAL A 16 4.48 3.70 37.18
C VAL A 16 4.04 2.84 35.97
N LEU A 17 5.08 2.34 35.30
CA LEU A 17 5.17 1.60 34.04
C LEU A 17 4.51 0.20 34.07
N LEU A 18 3.88 -0.19 32.96
CA LEU A 18 4.21 -1.42 32.21
C LEU A 18 3.51 -1.33 30.84
N ALA A 19 4.25 -0.93 29.79
CA ALA A 19 3.78 -1.16 28.43
C ALA A 19 3.87 -2.67 28.18
N SER A 20 2.71 -3.29 28.03
CA SER A 20 2.55 -4.69 27.68
C SER A 20 3.35 -5.01 26.43
N ASP A 21 4.21 -6.00 26.57
CA ASP A 21 4.81 -6.83 25.55
C ASP A 21 3.83 -7.04 24.38
N ILE A 22 4.01 -6.29 23.29
CA ILE A 22 3.35 -6.58 22.02
C ILE A 22 4.30 -7.53 21.32
N GLY A 23 3.96 -8.82 21.39
CA GLY A 23 4.73 -9.89 20.78
C GLY A 23 5.11 -9.56 19.35
N GLU A 24 6.41 -9.62 19.08
CA GLU A 24 6.95 -9.75 17.74
C GLU A 24 6.42 -11.05 17.11
N GLU A 25 5.26 -10.97 16.46
CA GLU A 25 4.95 -11.91 15.39
C GLU A 25 5.88 -11.58 14.22
N GLN A 26 7.01 -12.29 14.19
CA GLN A 26 7.82 -12.36 12.98
C GLN A 26 6.93 -12.85 11.84
N PRO A 27 6.74 -12.07 10.77
CA PRO A 27 6.15 -12.61 9.56
C PRO A 27 7.11 -13.69 9.06
N GLY A 28 6.64 -14.94 9.07
CA GLY A 28 7.38 -16.09 8.55
C GLY A 28 7.87 -15.82 7.11
N PRO A 29 8.89 -16.57 6.65
CA PRO A 29 9.51 -16.35 5.35
C PRO A 29 8.42 -16.33 4.29
N ALA A 30 8.21 -15.14 3.71
CA ALA A 30 7.36 -14.96 2.55
C ALA A 30 7.82 -16.01 1.54
N ASP A 31 6.90 -16.91 1.22
CA ASP A 31 7.03 -17.92 0.19
C ASP A 31 7.34 -17.19 -1.12
N ALA A 32 8.64 -17.00 -1.35
CA ALA A 32 9.21 -16.47 -2.58
C ALA A 32 9.04 -17.56 -3.63
N THR A 33 7.81 -17.78 -4.05
CA THR A 33 7.55 -18.31 -5.38
C THR A 33 7.56 -17.10 -6.30
N PRO A 34 8.69 -16.80 -7.01
CA PRO A 34 8.55 -16.09 -8.24
C PRO A 34 7.65 -16.98 -9.09
N HIS A 35 6.37 -16.64 -9.20
CA HIS A 35 5.51 -17.18 -10.23
C HIS A 35 6.01 -16.57 -11.56
N ASN A 36 7.21 -16.98 -11.97
CA ASN A 36 7.73 -16.91 -13.31
C ASN A 36 6.97 -17.97 -14.13
N SER A 37 5.66 -17.80 -14.21
CA SER A 37 4.84 -18.50 -15.17
C SER A 37 5.00 -17.73 -16.48
N GLY A 38 6.15 -17.92 -17.12
CA GLY A 38 6.34 -17.58 -18.51
C GLY A 38 5.34 -18.36 -19.35
N HIS A 39 4.13 -17.83 -19.48
CA HIS A 39 3.17 -18.23 -20.48
C HIS A 39 3.11 -17.10 -21.52
N PRO A 40 3.84 -17.22 -22.65
CA PRO A 40 3.94 -16.17 -23.64
C PRO A 40 2.69 -16.18 -24.52
N ASP A 41 1.53 -15.84 -23.95
CA ASP A 41 0.37 -15.46 -24.75
C ASP A 41 -0.67 -14.74 -23.88
N ARG A 42 -0.59 -13.41 -23.81
CA ARG A 42 -1.71 -12.46 -23.62
C ARG A 42 -1.19 -11.03 -23.46
N ARG A 43 -0.93 -10.40 -24.60
CA ARG A 43 -0.73 -8.94 -24.78
C ARG A 43 0.47 -8.37 -24.01
N GLY A 44 1.25 -7.47 -24.61
CA GLY A 44 2.46 -6.91 -23.98
C GLY A 44 2.21 -5.96 -22.79
N THR A 45 1.14 -6.16 -22.02
CA THR A 45 0.72 -5.29 -20.91
C THR A 45 1.61 -5.43 -19.67
N ASP A 46 2.28 -6.58 -19.52
CA ASP A 46 3.16 -6.87 -18.36
C ASP A 46 4.64 -6.92 -18.74
N THR A 47 5.02 -6.35 -19.91
CA THR A 47 6.44 -6.21 -20.27
C THR A 47 7.16 -5.41 -19.20
N ARG A 48 8.25 -5.95 -18.66
CA ARG A 48 9.01 -5.30 -17.59
C ARG A 48 10.18 -4.51 -18.14
N ASP A 49 10.43 -3.33 -17.59
CA ASP A 49 11.66 -2.57 -17.84
C ASP A 49 12.85 -3.12 -17.01
N GLU A 50 14.01 -2.47 -17.08
CA GLU A 50 15.22 -2.86 -16.34
C GLU A 50 15.03 -2.84 -14.81
N GLU A 51 14.04 -2.10 -14.32
CA GLU A 51 13.67 -1.98 -12.91
C GLU A 51 12.57 -2.99 -12.52
N GLY A 52 12.17 -3.87 -13.44
CA GLY A 52 11.13 -4.87 -13.22
C GLY A 52 9.71 -4.29 -13.29
N ARG A 53 9.55 -3.02 -13.68
CA ARG A 53 8.27 -2.32 -13.66
C ARG A 53 7.45 -2.62 -14.92
N THR A 54 6.18 -2.91 -14.74
CA THR A 54 5.22 -3.03 -15.83
C THR A 54 4.70 -1.65 -16.28
N PRO A 55 4.09 -1.52 -17.47
CA PRO A 55 3.35 -0.32 -17.87
C PRO A 55 2.38 0.19 -16.80
N LEU A 56 1.75 -0.72 -16.03
CA LEU A 56 0.82 -0.36 -14.96
C LEU A 56 1.52 0.34 -13.79
N HIS A 57 2.76 -0.02 -13.44
CA HIS A 57 3.55 0.71 -12.44
C HIS A 57 3.80 2.15 -12.87
N ARG A 58 4.20 2.34 -14.14
CA ARG A 58 4.47 3.67 -14.69
C ARG A 58 3.19 4.52 -14.75
N ALA A 59 2.07 3.92 -15.15
CA ALA A 59 0.77 4.60 -15.17
C ALA A 59 0.25 4.93 -13.77
N ALA A 60 0.50 4.08 -12.78
CA ALA A 60 0.10 4.28 -11.38
C ALA A 60 0.80 5.46 -10.71
N TRP A 61 2.03 5.78 -11.12
CA TRP A 61 2.72 7.02 -10.71
C TRP A 61 2.18 8.27 -11.43
N SER A 62 1.34 8.11 -12.45
CA SER A 62 0.79 9.25 -13.18
C SER A 62 -0.45 9.80 -12.46
N ASN A 63 -0.71 11.11 -12.60
CA ASN A 63 -1.95 11.73 -12.13
C ASN A 63 -3.17 11.47 -13.05
N GLN A 64 -3.03 10.59 -14.04
CA GLN A 64 -4.05 10.33 -15.06
C GLN A 64 -4.64 8.93 -14.88
N VAL A 65 -5.96 8.84 -14.68
CA VAL A 65 -6.65 7.55 -14.47
C VAL A 65 -6.93 6.79 -15.77
N GLU A 66 -6.98 7.49 -16.91
CA GLU A 66 -7.25 6.91 -18.23
C GLU A 66 -6.21 5.87 -18.69
N PRO A 67 -4.89 6.11 -18.62
CA PRO A 67 -3.90 5.08 -18.96
C PRO A 67 -3.96 3.88 -18.00
N VAL A 68 -4.28 4.10 -16.73
CA VAL A 68 -4.45 3.03 -15.74
C VAL A 68 -5.62 2.14 -16.14
N ARG A 69 -6.80 2.73 -16.40
CA ARG A 69 -7.99 1.99 -16.85
C ARG A 69 -7.75 1.23 -18.15
N ALA A 70 -7.11 1.86 -19.14
CA ALA A 70 -6.81 1.20 -20.41
C ALA A 70 -5.92 -0.05 -20.23
N LEU A 71 -4.96 0.00 -19.31
CA LEU A 71 -4.11 -1.14 -18.99
C LEU A 71 -4.86 -2.23 -18.21
N LEU A 72 -5.72 -1.84 -17.26
CA LEU A 72 -6.57 -2.77 -16.52
C LEU A 72 -7.58 -3.48 -17.45
N ASP A 73 -8.23 -2.74 -18.35
CA ASP A 73 -9.14 -3.30 -19.37
C ASP A 73 -8.41 -4.24 -20.34
N ALA A 74 -7.11 -4.01 -20.56
CA ALA A 74 -6.26 -4.88 -21.36
C ALA A 74 -5.79 -6.13 -20.61
N GLY A 75 -6.10 -6.25 -19.31
CA GLY A 75 -5.76 -7.40 -18.47
C GLY A 75 -4.38 -7.31 -17.81
N ALA A 76 -3.86 -6.10 -17.58
CA ALA A 76 -2.60 -5.92 -16.84
C ALA A 76 -2.69 -6.47 -15.42
N ASP A 77 -1.60 -7.05 -14.94
CA ASP A 77 -1.48 -7.60 -13.60
C ASP A 77 -1.38 -6.47 -12.55
N THR A 78 -2.41 -6.35 -11.70
CA THR A 78 -2.52 -5.37 -10.62
C THR A 78 -1.57 -5.61 -9.46
N ASP A 79 -1.13 -6.86 -9.28
CA ASP A 79 -0.25 -7.28 -8.18
C ASP A 79 1.17 -7.59 -8.68
N ALA A 80 1.48 -7.20 -9.93
CA ALA A 80 2.81 -7.30 -10.49
C ALA A 80 3.82 -6.63 -9.56
N ARG A 81 4.94 -7.30 -9.30
CA ARG A 81 6.01 -6.80 -8.44
C ARG A 81 7.22 -6.37 -9.26
N ASP A 82 7.70 -5.15 -9.01
CA ASP A 82 8.98 -4.67 -9.53
C ASP A 82 10.18 -5.22 -8.73
N ASN A 83 11.40 -4.78 -9.08
CA ASN A 83 12.62 -5.28 -8.43
C ASN A 83 12.71 -4.94 -6.92
N ASN A 84 11.96 -3.93 -6.46
CA ASN A 84 11.84 -3.55 -5.05
C ASN A 84 10.70 -4.32 -4.36
N GLY A 85 9.98 -5.17 -5.08
CA GLY A 85 8.78 -5.85 -4.60
C GLY A 85 7.57 -4.92 -4.50
N GLU A 86 7.67 -3.69 -4.99
CA GLU A 86 6.56 -2.74 -5.01
C GLU A 86 5.55 -3.15 -6.08
N THR A 87 4.27 -2.96 -5.78
CA THR A 87 3.17 -3.15 -6.73
C THR A 87 2.77 -1.81 -7.36
N PRO A 88 1.97 -1.79 -8.45
CA PRO A 88 1.38 -0.55 -8.95
C PRO A 88 0.65 0.25 -7.86
N LEU A 89 0.02 -0.42 -6.90
CA LEU A 89 -0.67 0.24 -5.79
C LEU A 89 0.29 0.95 -4.83
N HIS A 90 1.49 0.41 -4.57
CA HIS A 90 2.53 1.12 -3.80
C HIS A 90 2.94 2.42 -4.51
N ARG A 91 3.18 2.33 -5.83
CA ARG A 91 3.54 3.49 -6.66
C ARG A 91 2.44 4.56 -6.67
N ALA A 92 1.18 4.15 -6.78
CA ALA A 92 0.06 5.09 -6.71
C ALA A 92 -0.07 5.75 -5.33
N ALA A 93 0.16 4.99 -4.27
CA ALA A 93 0.00 5.47 -2.89
C ALA A 93 1.06 6.53 -2.52
N GLY A 94 2.32 6.34 -2.89
CA GLY A 94 3.40 7.29 -2.60
C GLY A 94 3.62 8.38 -3.67
N GLY A 95 3.06 8.23 -4.87
CA GLY A 95 3.39 9.08 -6.01
C GLY A 95 2.22 9.78 -6.71
N SER A 96 0.97 9.32 -6.53
CA SER A 96 -0.17 9.92 -7.22
C SER A 96 -0.88 10.97 -6.35
N GLU A 97 -1.07 12.17 -6.89
CA GLU A 97 -1.90 13.22 -6.27
C GLU A 97 -3.40 12.97 -6.52
N ASN A 98 -3.72 12.02 -7.42
CA ASN A 98 -5.08 11.75 -7.86
C ASN A 98 -5.62 10.46 -7.22
N PRO A 99 -6.55 10.55 -6.23
CA PRO A 99 -7.11 9.37 -5.57
C PRO A 99 -7.92 8.47 -6.52
N ALA A 100 -8.31 8.95 -7.70
CA ALA A 100 -8.98 8.13 -8.70
C ALA A 100 -8.09 7.00 -9.23
N VAL A 101 -6.76 7.18 -9.25
CA VAL A 101 -5.81 6.15 -9.67
C VAL A 101 -5.77 5.01 -8.66
N VAL A 102 -5.60 5.34 -7.38
CA VAL A 102 -5.66 4.38 -6.27
C VAL A 102 -6.99 3.63 -6.29
N LYS A 103 -8.10 4.35 -6.43
CA LYS A 103 -9.43 3.75 -6.50
C LYS A 103 -9.58 2.80 -7.69
N ALA A 104 -9.08 3.15 -8.87
CA ALA A 104 -9.16 2.29 -10.05
C ALA A 104 -8.38 0.98 -9.87
N LEU A 105 -7.20 1.02 -9.25
CA LEU A 105 -6.41 -0.17 -8.94
C LEU A 105 -7.13 -1.07 -7.91
N LEU A 106 -7.71 -0.49 -6.86
CA LEU A 106 -8.48 -1.23 -5.87
C LEU A 106 -9.77 -1.83 -6.46
N ASP A 107 -10.50 -1.07 -7.28
CA ASP A 107 -11.70 -1.54 -7.97
C ASP A 107 -11.37 -2.71 -8.93
N ALA A 108 -10.13 -2.76 -9.46
CA ALA A 108 -9.62 -3.85 -10.29
C ALA A 108 -9.05 -5.05 -9.50
N GLY A 109 -9.06 -4.98 -8.16
CA GLY A 109 -8.68 -6.09 -7.28
C GLY A 109 -7.24 -6.08 -6.79
N ALA A 110 -6.49 -4.97 -6.93
CA ALA A 110 -5.16 -4.85 -6.34
C ALA A 110 -5.19 -5.08 -4.83
N ASP A 111 -4.21 -5.82 -4.29
CA ASP A 111 -4.13 -6.10 -2.85
C ASP A 111 -3.63 -4.87 -2.05
N PRO A 112 -4.48 -4.23 -1.21
CA PRO A 112 -4.08 -3.09 -0.38
C PRO A 112 -3.09 -3.47 0.74
N ASN A 113 -2.93 -4.76 1.04
CA ASN A 113 -2.02 -5.25 2.07
C ASN A 113 -0.75 -5.89 1.49
N ALA A 114 -0.54 -5.78 0.17
CA ALA A 114 0.67 -6.27 -0.46
C ALA A 114 1.90 -5.68 0.23
N ARG A 115 2.91 -6.50 0.51
CA ARG A 115 4.14 -6.06 1.18
C ARG A 115 5.30 -5.97 0.20
N ASN A 116 5.94 -4.81 0.11
CA ASN A 116 7.15 -4.61 -0.69
C ASN A 116 8.38 -5.33 -0.08
N GLY A 117 9.55 -5.19 -0.70
CA GLY A 117 10.80 -5.78 -0.21
C GLY A 117 11.28 -5.23 1.15
N LEU A 118 10.73 -4.11 1.61
CA LEU A 118 10.96 -3.53 2.95
C LEU A 118 9.90 -3.99 3.96
N GLY A 119 8.91 -4.77 3.52
CA GLY A 119 7.80 -5.22 4.35
C GLY A 119 6.70 -4.17 4.56
N GLU A 120 6.78 -3.05 3.84
CA GLU A 120 5.82 -1.93 3.87
C GLU A 120 4.64 -2.23 2.97
N THR A 121 3.48 -1.67 3.32
CA THR A 121 2.26 -1.75 2.51
C THR A 121 2.07 -0.45 1.72
N PRO A 122 1.19 -0.42 0.69
CA PRO A 122 0.87 0.82 -0.01
C PRO A 122 0.48 1.97 0.93
N LEU A 123 -0.21 1.66 2.04
CA LEU A 123 -0.59 2.69 3.02
C LEU A 123 0.62 3.32 3.74
N HIS A 124 1.70 2.56 3.94
CA HIS A 124 2.94 3.11 4.52
C HIS A 124 3.57 4.14 3.58
N GLU A 125 3.55 3.88 2.26
CA GLU A 125 4.04 4.81 1.23
C GLU A 125 3.18 6.08 1.12
N ALA A 126 1.87 5.99 1.36
CA ALA A 126 0.96 7.16 1.35
C ALA A 126 1.17 8.12 2.54
N ALA A 127 1.88 7.69 3.59
CA ALA A 127 2.15 8.50 4.76
C ALA A 127 3.50 9.24 4.72
N GLY A 128 4.28 9.05 3.65
CA GLY A 128 5.63 9.60 3.43
C GLY A 128 5.68 10.99 2.84
#